data_AF-A0A371E4V0-F1
#
_entry.id   AF-A0A371E4V0-F1
#
_cell.length_a   1.000
_cell.length_b   1.000
_cell.length_c   1.000
_cell.angle_alpha   90.00
_cell.angle_beta   90.00
_cell.angle_gamma   90.00
#
_symmetry.space_group_name_H-M   'P 1'
#
loop_
_entity.id
_entity.type
_entity.pdbx_description
1 polymer ?
#
loop_
_entity_poly.entity_id
_entity_poly.type
_entity_poly.pdbx_seq_one_letter_code
_entity_poly.pdbx_strand_id
1 'polypeptide(L)'
;MEASAPELPLEQAHGFPMISVVEDNFCVTYSTEVTVNKKYRGLFLNQRYEVLDVNGNLLLQVDGSSLDVRKKRLMRDAAGSPILTMREKINLVTLRHRWMVHRGKSLEEKDLIFGVQRSHPLDMKPRLDVFMATNINEFISSFQLVGSHIDKSCKVYKGETMIAEVIDAYPRSNISKWTESFRVKINAGVDYAFIVALLVILTVNDYI
;
A
#
# COMPACT_ATOMS: atom_id res chain seq x y z
N MET A 1 21.64 18.60 -53.83
CA MET A 1 20.30 18.74 -53.23
C MET A 1 20.10 17.51 -52.38
N GLU A 2 20.52 17.59 -51.12
CA GLU A 2 20.45 16.49 -50.18
C GLU A 2 19.17 16.73 -49.36
N ALA A 3 18.18 15.86 -49.55
CA ALA A 3 16.90 15.96 -48.87
C ALA A 3 17.10 15.54 -47.41
N SER A 4 17.12 16.51 -46.50
CA SER A 4 17.10 16.28 -45.06
C SER A 4 15.79 15.59 -44.70
N ALA A 5 15.88 14.37 -44.14
CA ALA A 5 14.75 13.69 -43.55
C ALA A 5 14.21 14.50 -42.36
N PRO A 6 12.90 14.48 -42.08
CA PRO A 6 12.36 15.12 -40.88
C PRO A 6 12.75 14.29 -39.66
N GLU A 7 13.41 14.92 -38.68
CA GLU A 7 13.56 14.34 -37.34
C GLU A 7 12.16 14.13 -36.75
N LEU A 8 11.85 12.87 -36.41
CA LEU A 8 10.63 12.52 -35.69
C LEU A 8 10.70 13.14 -34.29
N PRO A 9 9.64 13.83 -33.82
CA PRO A 9 9.60 14.31 -32.45
C PRO A 9 9.72 13.14 -31.49
N LEU A 10 10.66 13.24 -30.55
CA LEU A 10 10.75 12.35 -29.40
C LEU A 10 9.38 12.27 -28.73
N GLU A 11 8.75 11.09 -28.75
CA GLU A 11 7.55 10.83 -27.96
C GLU A 11 7.83 11.20 -26.51
N GLN A 12 7.25 12.32 -26.06
CA GLN A 12 7.06 12.55 -24.64
C GLN A 12 6.15 11.43 -24.16
N ALA A 13 6.71 10.48 -23.42
CA ALA A 13 5.96 9.48 -22.70
C ALA A 13 4.94 10.22 -21.82
N HIS A 14 3.67 10.18 -22.22
CA HIS A 14 2.57 10.67 -21.40
C HIS A 14 2.64 9.92 -20.06
N GLY A 15 3.13 10.59 -19.03
CA GLY A 15 3.18 10.05 -17.67
C GLY A 15 1.77 9.64 -17.24
N PHE A 16 1.67 8.61 -16.41
CA PHE A 16 0.40 8.24 -15.80
C PHE A 16 -0.25 9.47 -15.15
N PRO A 17 -1.59 9.64 -15.24
CA PRO A 17 -2.27 10.70 -14.51
C PRO A 17 -1.95 10.56 -13.03
N MET A 18 -1.67 11.68 -12.34
CA MET A 18 -1.31 11.66 -10.92
C MET A 18 -2.39 10.96 -10.09
N ILE A 19 -1.99 9.96 -9.29
CA ILE A 19 -2.84 9.19 -8.39
C ILE A 19 -2.42 9.57 -6.97
N SER A 20 -2.88 10.75 -6.55
CA SER A 20 -2.72 11.25 -5.18
C SER A 20 -3.93 10.83 -4.35
N VAL A 21 -3.69 10.02 -3.32
CA VAL A 21 -4.75 9.46 -2.45
C VAL A 21 -4.63 9.99 -1.04
N VAL A 22 -3.42 10.00 -0.49
CA VAL A 22 -3.11 10.53 0.84
C VAL A 22 -2.83 12.03 0.71
N GLU A 23 -1.74 12.38 0.03
CA GLU A 23 -1.29 13.75 -0.27
C GLU A 23 -0.32 13.76 -1.47
N ASP A 24 -0.29 14.88 -2.21
CA ASP A 24 0.54 15.04 -3.41
C ASP A 24 2.04 14.87 -3.14
N ASN A 25 2.50 15.24 -1.94
CA ASN A 25 3.89 15.10 -1.53
C ASN A 25 4.36 13.64 -1.43
N PHE A 26 3.45 12.67 -1.41
CA PHE A 26 3.76 11.25 -1.45
C PHE A 26 3.76 10.67 -2.87
N CYS A 27 3.54 11.47 -3.91
CA CYS A 27 3.59 10.99 -5.29
C CYS A 27 5.03 10.93 -5.81
N VAL A 28 5.45 9.79 -6.34
CA VAL A 28 6.79 9.65 -6.94
C VAL A 28 6.83 10.28 -8.33
N THR A 29 7.88 11.04 -8.65
CA THR A 29 8.04 11.70 -9.96
C THR A 29 8.44 10.75 -11.08
N TYR A 30 9.16 9.70 -10.74
CA TYR A 30 9.62 8.65 -11.65
C TYR A 30 9.35 7.29 -11.01
N SER A 31 9.28 6.23 -11.83
CA SER A 31 9.12 4.88 -11.29
C SER A 31 10.26 4.59 -10.32
N THR A 32 9.90 4.18 -9.11
CA THR A 32 10.81 4.05 -7.98
C THR A 32 10.58 2.72 -7.28
N GLU A 33 11.65 2.15 -6.77
CA GLU A 33 11.59 0.98 -5.91
C GLU A 33 11.76 1.38 -4.44
N VAL A 34 10.94 0.78 -3.58
CA VAL A 34 11.05 0.89 -2.14
C VAL A 34 11.16 -0.48 -1.50
N THR A 35 11.85 -0.55 -0.36
CA THR A 35 11.94 -1.76 0.46
C THR A 35 11.05 -1.61 1.68
N VAL A 36 10.10 -2.52 1.87
CA VAL A 36 9.24 -2.59 3.05
C VAL A 36 9.76 -3.68 3.98
N ASN A 37 10.32 -3.28 5.12
CA ASN A 37 10.84 -4.19 6.14
C ASN A 37 9.83 -4.35 7.28
N LYS A 38 9.27 -5.54 7.42
CA LYS A 38 8.41 -5.93 8.54
C LYS A 38 9.24 -6.57 9.65
N LYS A 39 9.21 -5.95 10.82
CA LYS A 39 9.93 -6.34 12.03
C LYS A 39 8.94 -6.59 13.16
N TYR A 40 9.26 -7.57 13.99
CA TYR A 40 8.59 -7.79 15.25
C TYR A 40 9.45 -7.27 16.41
N ARG A 41 8.82 -6.62 17.40
CA ARG A 41 9.47 -6.12 18.62
C ARG A 41 8.81 -6.70 19.87
N GLY A 42 9.61 -6.86 20.93
CA GLY A 42 9.20 -7.59 22.15
C GLY A 42 9.06 -9.10 21.88
N LEU A 43 8.23 -9.79 22.66
CA LEU A 43 7.78 -11.17 22.37
C LEU A 43 6.78 -11.21 21.19
N PHE A 44 7.14 -10.63 20.04
CA PHE A 44 6.31 -10.61 18.82
C PHE A 44 4.96 -9.88 18.94
N LEU A 45 4.76 -9.09 20.00
CA LEU A 45 3.51 -8.38 20.28
C LEU A 45 3.35 -7.09 19.48
N ASN A 46 4.44 -6.51 19.00
CA ASN A 46 4.43 -5.26 18.24
C ASN A 46 5.01 -5.49 16.85
N GLN A 47 4.27 -5.05 15.84
CA GLN A 47 4.67 -5.07 14.45
C GLN A 47 5.10 -3.66 14.04
N ARG A 48 6.26 -3.59 13.38
CA ARG A 48 6.78 -2.36 12.78
C ARG A 48 7.13 -2.61 11.32
N TYR A 49 6.64 -1.75 10.45
CA TYR A 49 7.05 -1.68 9.06
C TYR A 49 7.92 -0.45 8.88
N GLU A 50 9.06 -0.60 8.22
CA GLU A 50 9.95 0.49 7.82
C GLU A 50 10.06 0.48 6.30
N VAL A 51 9.68 1.58 5.66
CA VAL A 51 9.77 1.76 4.22
C VAL A 51 11.02 2.54 3.91
N LEU A 52 11.91 1.96 3.10
CA LEU A 52 13.19 2.55 2.74
C LEU A 52 13.24 2.84 1.24
N ASP A 53 13.90 3.93 0.87
CA ASP A 53 14.28 4.17 -0.53
C ASP A 53 15.42 3.24 -0.97
N VAL A 54 15.84 3.36 -2.24
CA VAL A 54 16.96 2.58 -2.81
C VAL A 54 18.31 2.85 -2.13
N ASN A 55 18.46 3.98 -1.44
CA ASN A 55 19.67 4.38 -0.72
C ASN A 55 19.63 3.92 0.76
N GLY A 56 18.52 3.33 1.22
CA GLY A 56 18.31 2.92 2.60
C GLY A 56 17.80 4.02 3.53
N ASN A 57 17.40 5.17 3.01
CA ASN A 57 16.80 6.24 3.80
C ASN A 57 15.36 5.88 4.18
N LEU A 58 14.99 6.17 5.43
CA LEU A 58 13.63 5.95 5.91
C LEU A 58 12.66 6.93 5.24
N LEU A 59 11.62 6.41 4.60
CA LEU A 59 10.52 7.18 4.02
C LEU A 59 9.31 7.19 4.95
N LEU A 60 8.91 6.00 5.43
CA LEU A 60 7.73 5.82 6.28
C LEU A 60 7.98 4.79 7.37
N GLN A 61 7.25 4.95 8.46
CA GLN A 61 7.16 3.97 9.53
C GLN A 61 5.71 3.65 9.83
N VAL A 62 5.38 2.36 9.96
CA VAL A 62 4.05 1.92 10.39
C VAL A 62 4.17 1.08 11.65
N ASP A 63 3.50 1.49 12.72
CA ASP A 63 3.47 0.77 13.99
C ASP A 63 2.08 0.22 14.30
N GLY A 64 2.04 -0.94 14.94
CA GLY A 64 0.83 -1.41 15.63
C GLY A 64 1.08 -2.64 16.49
N SER A 65 0.11 -2.94 17.35
CA SER A 65 0.15 -4.14 18.18
C SER A 65 -0.59 -5.30 17.51
N SER A 66 -0.04 -6.50 17.66
CA SER A 66 -0.71 -7.78 17.37
C SER A 66 -1.85 -8.07 18.35
N LEU A 67 -1.87 -7.41 19.53
CA LEU A 67 -2.90 -7.55 20.55
C LEU A 67 -4.10 -6.60 20.35
N ASP A 68 -4.00 -5.65 19.41
CA ASP A 68 -5.10 -4.73 19.14
C ASP A 68 -6.22 -5.49 18.42
N VAL A 69 -7.36 -5.64 19.09
CA VAL A 69 -8.55 -6.37 18.60
C VAL A 69 -9.07 -5.80 17.27
N ARG A 70 -8.87 -4.50 17.02
CA ARG A 70 -9.27 -3.84 15.78
C ARG A 70 -8.09 -3.64 14.83
N LYS A 71 -6.97 -4.30 15.11
CA LYS A 71 -5.76 -4.32 14.28
C LYS A 71 -5.27 -2.92 13.89
N LYS A 72 -5.39 -1.92 14.80
CA LYS A 72 -5.02 -0.53 14.48
C LYS A 72 -3.55 -0.44 14.07
N ARG A 73 -3.28 0.35 13.03
CA ARG A 73 -1.93 0.69 12.55
C ARG A 73 -1.83 2.20 12.37
N LEU A 74 -0.69 2.78 12.76
CA LEU A 74 -0.40 4.21 12.60
C LEU A 74 0.82 4.37 11.70
N MET A 75 0.64 5.06 10.57
CA MET A 75 1.71 5.42 9.66
C MET A 75 2.24 6.81 9.98
N ARG A 76 3.56 6.95 9.89
CA ARG A 76 4.31 8.19 10.12
C ARG A 76 5.32 8.43 9.01
N ASP A 77 5.63 9.69 8.78
CA ASP A 77 6.74 10.10 7.92
C ASP A 77 8.10 9.80 8.60
N ALA A 78 9.19 10.09 7.89
CA ALA A 78 10.55 9.96 8.39
C ALA A 78 10.85 10.83 9.64
N ALA A 79 10.14 11.95 9.81
CA ALA A 79 10.25 12.85 10.96
C ALA A 79 9.40 12.38 12.17
N GLY A 80 8.57 11.36 11.99
CA GLY A 80 7.67 10.84 13.02
C GLY A 80 6.30 11.51 13.05
N SER A 81 5.97 12.41 12.12
CA SER A 81 4.65 13.04 12.03
C SER A 81 3.62 12.01 11.56
N PRO A 82 2.41 11.97 12.16
CA PRO A 82 1.38 11.01 11.76
C PRO A 82 0.80 11.36 10.38
N ILE A 83 0.80 10.39 9.46
CA ILE A 83 0.24 10.55 8.10
C ILE A 83 -1.18 9.99 8.03
N LEU A 84 -1.37 8.75 8.47
CA LEU A 84 -2.66 8.08 8.44
C LEU A 84 -2.80 7.00 9.51
N THR A 85 -4.04 6.70 9.85
CA THR A 85 -4.41 5.62 10.77
C THR A 85 -5.31 4.62 10.05
N MET A 86 -4.89 3.36 10.05
CA MET A 86 -5.68 2.23 9.52
C MET A 86 -6.29 1.46 10.69
N ARG A 87 -7.57 1.10 10.58
CA ARG A 87 -8.23 0.25 11.59
C ARG A 87 -9.27 -0.67 10.96
N GLU A 88 -9.34 -1.90 11.45
CA GLU A 88 -10.42 -2.81 11.11
C GLU A 88 -11.72 -2.44 11.86
N LYS A 89 -12.82 -2.36 11.11
CA LYS A 89 -14.17 -2.20 11.61
C LYS A 89 -14.98 -3.41 11.14
N ILE A 90 -15.76 -3.96 12.07
CA ILE A 90 -16.74 -4.99 11.73
C ILE A 90 -18.02 -4.28 11.30
N ASN A 91 -18.48 -4.53 10.08
CA ASN A 91 -19.82 -4.14 9.68
C ASN A 91 -20.80 -5.16 10.28
N LEU A 92 -21.63 -4.72 11.22
CA LEU A 92 -22.56 -5.60 11.94
C LEU A 92 -23.70 -6.12 11.07
N VAL A 93 -24.01 -5.45 9.96
CA VAL A 93 -25.08 -5.86 9.03
C VAL A 93 -24.58 -6.95 8.09
N THR A 94 -23.40 -6.77 7.49
CA THR A 94 -22.85 -7.73 6.53
C THR A 94 -21.94 -8.77 7.19
N LEU A 95 -21.62 -8.61 8.49
CA LEU A 95 -20.63 -9.39 9.23
C LEU A 95 -19.27 -9.48 8.51
N ARG A 96 -18.92 -8.44 7.73
CA ARG A 96 -17.65 -8.36 7.01
C ARG A 96 -16.71 -7.41 7.72
N HIS A 97 -15.44 -7.79 7.74
CA HIS A 97 -14.36 -6.94 8.19
C HIS A 97 -14.01 -5.94 7.08
N ARG A 98 -13.99 -4.65 7.43
CA ARG A 98 -13.58 -3.57 6.54
C ARG A 98 -12.51 -2.75 7.23
N TRP A 99 -11.41 -2.54 6.55
CA TRP A 99 -10.39 -1.61 6.99
C TRP A 99 -10.78 -0.19 6.59
N MET A 100 -10.62 0.74 7.52
CA MET A 100 -10.91 2.16 7.32
C MET A 100 -9.61 2.94 7.53
N VAL A 101 -9.27 3.81 6.58
CA VAL A 101 -8.03 4.58 6.59
C VAL A 101 -8.34 6.06 6.68
N HIS A 102 -7.88 6.69 7.76
CA HIS A 102 -8.16 8.10 8.08
C HIS A 102 -6.89 8.92 8.11
N ARG A 103 -7.01 10.23 7.87
CA ARG A 103 -5.90 11.19 7.93
C ARG A 103 -5.36 11.34 9.35
N GLY A 104 -4.03 11.42 9.46
CA GLY A 104 -3.30 11.61 10.69
C GLY A 104 -3.63 10.56 11.76
N LYS A 105 -4.00 11.04 12.96
CA LYS A 105 -4.41 10.22 14.10
C LYS A 105 -5.93 10.08 14.24
N SER A 106 -6.70 10.67 13.31
CA SER A 106 -8.16 10.74 13.40
C SER A 106 -8.79 9.36 13.20
N LEU A 107 -10.02 9.23 13.70
CA LEU A 107 -10.93 8.12 13.45
C LEU A 107 -12.34 8.63 13.11
N GLU A 108 -12.47 9.92 12.81
CA GLU A 108 -13.73 10.58 12.44
C GLU A 108 -14.03 10.40 10.96
N GLU A 109 -15.30 10.29 10.60
CA GLU A 109 -15.72 10.06 9.20
C GLU A 109 -15.29 11.18 8.25
N LYS A 110 -15.18 12.42 8.74
CA LYS A 110 -14.71 13.57 7.95
C LYS A 110 -13.26 13.43 7.48
N ASP A 111 -12.46 12.65 8.21
CA ASP A 111 -11.03 12.44 7.94
C ASP A 111 -10.79 11.12 7.19
N LEU A 112 -11.86 10.43 6.78
CA LEU A 112 -11.77 9.19 6.03
C LEU A 112 -11.21 9.43 4.62
N ILE A 113 -10.21 8.65 4.24
CA ILE A 113 -9.58 8.72 2.91
C ILE A 113 -10.13 7.60 2.01
N PHE A 114 -10.06 6.36 2.49
CA PHE A 114 -10.58 5.20 1.78
C PHE A 114 -10.88 4.04 2.75
N GLY A 115 -11.70 3.11 2.28
CA GLY A 115 -11.97 1.83 2.92
C GLY A 115 -11.44 0.67 2.08
N VAL A 116 -11.03 -0.41 2.72
CA VAL A 116 -10.53 -1.62 2.08
C VAL A 116 -11.31 -2.83 2.58
N GLN A 117 -11.74 -3.69 1.67
CA GLN A 117 -12.47 -4.91 2.00
C GLN A 117 -11.93 -6.08 1.18
N ARG A 118 -11.96 -7.29 1.74
CA ARG A 118 -11.71 -8.49 0.94
C ARG A 118 -12.82 -8.67 -0.09
N SER A 119 -12.45 -8.90 -1.35
CA SER A 119 -13.40 -9.06 -2.46
C SER A 119 -14.33 -10.24 -2.25
N HIS A 120 -13.75 -11.43 -2.07
CA HIS A 120 -14.50 -12.66 -1.82
C HIS A 120 -13.82 -13.48 -0.70
N PRO A 121 -14.53 -13.81 0.40
CA PRO A 121 -13.95 -14.55 1.52
C PRO A 121 -13.45 -15.96 1.16
N LEU A 122 -13.99 -16.55 0.10
CA LEU A 122 -13.68 -17.90 -0.35
C LEU A 122 -12.57 -17.97 -1.41
N ASP A 123 -12.08 -16.82 -1.90
CA ASP A 123 -11.01 -16.81 -2.89
C ASP A 123 -9.68 -17.22 -2.22
N MET A 124 -9.03 -18.25 -2.78
CA MET A 124 -7.70 -18.70 -2.38
C MET A 124 -6.61 -17.66 -2.70
N LYS A 125 -6.88 -16.75 -3.64
CA LYS A 125 -5.98 -15.64 -3.97
C LYS A 125 -6.36 -14.44 -3.11
N PRO A 126 -5.43 -13.87 -2.32
CA PRO A 126 -5.71 -12.65 -1.57
C PRO A 126 -6.12 -11.54 -2.52
N ARG A 127 -7.34 -11.02 -2.35
CA ARG A 127 -7.89 -9.93 -3.17
C ARG A 127 -8.56 -8.90 -2.29
N LEU A 128 -8.12 -7.65 -2.40
CA LEU A 128 -8.70 -6.52 -1.68
C LEU A 128 -9.26 -5.50 -2.67
N ASP A 129 -10.49 -5.06 -2.43
CA ASP A 129 -11.12 -3.95 -3.10
C ASP A 129 -10.99 -2.69 -2.25
N VAL A 130 -10.63 -1.59 -2.92
CA VAL A 130 -10.45 -0.28 -2.30
C VAL A 130 -11.55 0.66 -2.78
N PHE A 131 -12.19 1.32 -1.82
CA PHE A 131 -13.30 2.25 -2.04
C PHE A 131 -12.93 3.61 -1.48
N MET A 132 -12.93 4.64 -2.33
CA MET A 132 -12.68 6.00 -1.88
C MET A 132 -13.80 6.48 -0.95
N ALA A 133 -13.51 7.44 -0.07
CA ALA A 133 -14.48 7.96 0.89
C ALA A 133 -15.79 8.46 0.24
N THR A 134 -15.70 9.04 -0.96
CA THR A 134 -16.85 9.51 -1.75
C THR A 134 -17.76 8.38 -2.22
N ASN A 135 -17.21 7.18 -2.42
CA ASN A 135 -17.89 6.06 -3.09
C ASN A 135 -17.99 4.84 -2.15
N ILE A 136 -17.94 5.05 -0.84
CA ILE A 136 -17.79 3.94 0.11
C ILE A 136 -19.00 3.01 0.19
N ASN A 137 -20.15 3.50 -0.27
CA ASN A 137 -21.43 2.80 -0.37
C ASN A 137 -21.70 2.23 -1.78
N GLU A 138 -20.82 2.48 -2.74
CA GLU A 138 -20.94 1.96 -4.10
C GLU A 138 -20.35 0.55 -4.20
N PHE A 139 -20.83 -0.21 -5.20
CA PHE A 139 -20.35 -1.57 -5.48
C PHE A 139 -19.10 -1.60 -6.36
N ILE A 140 -18.64 -0.44 -6.85
CA ILE A 140 -17.51 -0.33 -7.78
C ILE A 140 -16.27 0.07 -6.99
N SER A 141 -15.25 -0.78 -7.02
CA SER A 141 -13.96 -0.48 -6.40
C SER A 141 -13.17 0.48 -7.28
N SER A 142 -12.50 1.45 -6.65
CA SER A 142 -11.63 2.41 -7.35
C SER A 142 -10.26 1.81 -7.64
N PHE A 143 -9.81 0.89 -6.79
CA PHE A 143 -8.56 0.16 -6.95
C PHE A 143 -8.74 -1.30 -6.50
N GLN A 144 -7.86 -2.15 -7.00
CA GLN A 144 -7.80 -3.55 -6.62
C GLN A 144 -6.38 -3.98 -6.30
N LEU A 145 -6.23 -4.71 -5.20
CA LEU A 145 -4.98 -5.38 -4.82
C LEU A 145 -5.15 -6.88 -5.05
N VAL A 146 -4.24 -7.48 -5.81
CA VAL A 146 -4.26 -8.92 -6.12
C VAL A 146 -2.94 -9.55 -5.69
N GLY A 147 -3.01 -10.45 -4.72
CA GLY A 147 -1.89 -11.26 -4.25
C GLY A 147 -1.85 -12.65 -4.90
N SER A 148 -0.65 -13.24 -4.96
CA SER A 148 -0.41 -14.63 -5.32
C SER A 148 0.55 -15.25 -4.30
N HIS A 149 0.08 -16.24 -3.54
CA HIS A 149 0.95 -16.99 -2.61
C HIS A 149 1.98 -17.85 -3.36
N ILE A 150 1.63 -18.34 -4.55
CA ILE A 150 2.51 -19.20 -5.37
C ILE A 150 3.71 -18.40 -5.85
N ASP A 151 3.45 -17.21 -6.41
CA ASP A 151 4.47 -16.37 -7.01
C ASP A 151 5.08 -15.37 -6.02
N LYS A 152 4.60 -15.37 -4.77
CA LYS A 152 4.91 -14.37 -3.73
C LYS A 152 4.83 -12.93 -4.25
N SER A 153 3.89 -12.69 -5.14
CA SER A 153 3.71 -11.41 -5.82
C SER A 153 2.43 -10.72 -5.35
N CYS A 154 2.41 -9.41 -5.44
CA CYS A 154 1.25 -8.61 -5.15
C CYS A 154 1.21 -7.41 -6.10
N LYS A 155 0.07 -7.19 -6.73
CA LYS A 155 -0.11 -6.16 -7.76
C LYS A 155 -1.26 -5.24 -7.37
N VAL A 156 -1.07 -3.94 -7.56
CA VAL A 156 -2.07 -2.91 -7.30
C VAL A 156 -2.53 -2.36 -8.65
N TYR A 157 -3.84 -2.26 -8.84
CA TYR A 157 -4.47 -1.81 -10.08
C TYR A 157 -5.41 -0.63 -9.85
N LYS A 158 -5.41 0.30 -10.81
CA LYS A 158 -6.47 1.31 -11.01
C LYS A 158 -7.18 0.96 -12.32
N GLY A 159 -8.39 0.41 -12.24
CA GLY A 159 -9.02 -0.25 -13.40
C GLY A 159 -8.12 -1.40 -13.90
N GLU A 160 -7.76 -1.38 -15.18
CA GLU A 160 -6.85 -2.38 -15.78
C GLU A 160 -5.36 -1.98 -15.70
N THR A 161 -5.06 -0.76 -15.24
CA THR A 161 -3.69 -0.25 -15.18
C THR A 161 -3.01 -0.68 -13.90
N MET A 162 -1.90 -1.42 -14.01
CA MET A 162 -1.04 -1.75 -12.87
C MET A 162 -0.25 -0.51 -12.45
N ILE A 163 -0.34 -0.14 -11.17
CA ILE A 163 0.30 1.07 -10.61
C ILE A 163 1.44 0.76 -9.64
N ALA A 164 1.46 -0.44 -9.07
CA ALA A 164 2.56 -0.94 -8.26
C ALA A 164 2.60 -2.46 -8.24
N GLU A 165 3.78 -3.03 -7.99
CA GLU A 165 4.00 -4.48 -7.91
C GLU A 165 5.07 -4.80 -6.86
N VAL A 166 4.80 -5.81 -6.02
CA VAL A 166 5.83 -6.49 -5.23
C VAL A 166 6.63 -7.37 -6.18
N ILE A 167 7.86 -6.94 -6.45
CA ILE A 167 8.76 -7.59 -7.40
C ILE A 167 9.66 -8.63 -6.73
N ASP A 168 9.79 -8.59 -5.41
CA ASP A 168 10.62 -9.53 -4.66
C ASP A 168 10.21 -9.63 -3.20
N ALA A 169 10.36 -10.82 -2.61
CA ALA A 169 9.97 -11.12 -1.24
C ALA A 169 10.92 -12.16 -0.64
N TYR A 170 11.55 -11.83 0.50
CA TYR A 170 12.46 -12.75 1.18
C TYR A 170 12.31 -12.71 2.70
N PRO A 171 12.37 -13.87 3.37
CA PRO A 171 12.70 -13.92 4.78
C PRO A 171 14.18 -13.58 4.96
N ARG A 172 14.48 -12.56 5.77
CA ARG A 172 15.86 -12.32 6.23
C ARG A 172 16.03 -13.05 7.56
N SER A 173 16.37 -14.34 7.51
CA SER A 173 16.62 -15.13 8.71
C SER A 173 18.02 -14.81 9.28
N ASN A 174 18.07 -13.89 10.23
CA ASN A 174 19.09 -13.97 11.27
C ASN A 174 18.43 -14.58 12.50
N ILE A 175 19.09 -15.58 13.10
CA ILE A 175 18.63 -16.51 14.15
C ILE A 175 17.92 -15.83 15.35
N SER A 176 17.98 -14.52 15.50
CA SER A 176 17.38 -13.74 16.60
C SER A 176 16.26 -12.77 16.21
N LYS A 177 15.97 -12.51 14.92
CA LYS A 177 14.95 -11.53 14.50
C LYS A 177 14.25 -11.98 13.22
N TRP A 178 13.04 -12.54 13.34
CA TRP A 178 12.15 -12.76 12.19
C TRP A 178 11.84 -11.42 11.52
N THR A 179 12.44 -11.19 10.36
CA THR A 179 12.24 -10.00 9.54
C THR A 179 11.82 -10.46 8.15
N GLU A 180 10.70 -9.93 7.68
CA GLU A 180 10.20 -10.14 6.32
C GLU A 180 10.44 -8.86 5.53
N SER A 181 11.03 -8.96 4.34
CA SER A 181 11.31 -7.83 3.48
C SER A 181 10.68 -8.02 2.11
N PHE A 182 10.03 -6.98 1.61
CA PHE A 182 9.42 -6.96 0.27
C PHE A 182 9.96 -5.76 -0.51
N ARG A 183 10.38 -5.98 -1.76
CA ARG A 183 10.68 -4.90 -2.70
C ARG A 183 9.45 -4.59 -3.52
N VAL A 184 9.12 -3.31 -3.61
CA VAL A 184 7.92 -2.82 -4.29
C VAL A 184 8.35 -1.82 -5.34
N LYS A 185 7.96 -2.07 -6.59
CA LYS A 185 8.07 -1.10 -7.68
C LYS A 185 6.78 -0.28 -7.73
N ILE A 186 6.93 1.04 -7.76
CA ILE A 186 5.83 2.01 -7.82
C ILE A 186 5.99 2.82 -9.10
N ASN A 187 4.92 2.99 -9.86
CA ASN A 187 4.95 3.75 -11.11
C ASN A 187 4.99 5.26 -10.85
N ALA A 188 5.51 6.02 -11.82
CA ALA A 188 5.51 7.49 -11.76
C ALA A 188 4.08 8.04 -11.57
N GLY A 189 3.95 9.09 -10.76
CA GLY A 189 2.68 9.74 -10.43
C GLY A 189 1.86 9.05 -9.34
N VAL A 190 2.34 7.95 -8.74
CA VAL A 190 1.59 7.16 -7.75
C VAL A 190 2.00 7.51 -6.33
N ASP A 191 1.02 7.66 -5.44
CA ASP A 191 1.20 7.87 -4.00
C ASP A 191 1.78 6.64 -3.29
N TYR A 192 3.03 6.71 -2.82
CA TYR A 192 3.68 5.56 -2.18
C TYR A 192 3.15 5.28 -0.77
N ALA A 193 2.60 6.27 -0.06
CA ALA A 193 1.99 6.05 1.26
C ALA A 193 0.69 5.23 1.13
N PHE A 194 -0.09 5.50 0.07
CA PHE A 194 -1.25 4.69 -0.29
C PHE A 194 -0.88 3.24 -0.59
N ILE A 195 0.11 3.01 -1.46
CA ILE A 195 0.57 1.65 -1.80
C ILE A 195 1.02 0.89 -0.55
N VAL A 196 1.82 1.53 0.32
CA VAL A 196 2.29 0.92 1.57
C VAL A 196 1.13 0.59 2.51
N ALA A 197 0.12 1.46 2.63
CA ALA A 197 -1.05 1.20 3.46
C ALA A 197 -1.79 -0.07 3.00
N LEU A 198 -1.97 -0.27 1.69
CA LEU A 198 -2.58 -1.48 1.15
C LEU A 198 -1.76 -2.74 1.45
N LEU A 199 -0.44 -2.68 1.31
CA LEU A 199 0.44 -3.82 1.61
C LEU A 199 0.44 -4.16 3.10
N VAL A 200 0.40 -3.17 3.99
CA VAL A 200 0.26 -3.41 5.44
C VAL A 200 -1.09 -4.07 5.74
N ILE A 201 -2.18 -3.59 5.15
CA ILE A 201 -3.51 -4.19 5.34
C ILE A 201 -3.52 -5.64 4.85
N LEU A 202 -2.93 -5.91 3.69
CA LEU A 202 -2.82 -7.26 3.14
C LEU A 202 -2.01 -8.17 4.07
N THR A 203 -0.80 -7.77 4.45
CA THR A 203 0.10 -8.58 5.30
C THR A 203 -0.40 -8.82 6.72
N VAL A 204 -1.34 -8.00 7.21
CA VAL A 204 -2.02 -8.22 8.49
C VAL A 204 -3.20 -9.20 8.36
N ASN A 205 -3.86 -9.25 7.21
CA ASN A 205 -5.02 -10.13 6.98
C ASN A 205 -4.64 -11.50 6.40
N ASP A 206 -3.61 -11.53 5.56
CA ASP A 206 -3.17 -12.68 4.79
C ASP A 206 -1.65 -12.76 4.90
N TYR A 207 -1.12 -13.91 5.33
CA TYR A 207 0.32 -14.17 5.23
C TYR A 207 0.65 -14.35 3.74
N ILE A 208 1.18 -13.31 3.09
CA ILE A 208 1.75 -13.43 1.74
C ILE A 208 3.02 -14.27 1.80
#